data_AF-A0A6B3N984-F1
#
_entry.id   AF-A0A6B3N984-F1
#
_cell.length_a   1.000
_cell.length_b   1.000
_cell.length_c   1.000
_cell.angle_alpha   90.00
_cell.angle_beta   90.00
_cell.angle_gamma   90.00
#
_symmetry.space_group_name_H-M   'P 1'
#
loop_
_entity.id
_entity.type
_entity.pdbx_description
1 polymer ?
#
loop_
_entity_poly.entity_id
_entity_poly.type
_entity_poly.pdbx_seq_one_letter_code
_entity_poly.pdbx_strand_id
1 'polypeptide(L)'
;YNAGRQVEFEWLTNGDLIASYSMPIISPHPTTKEMVWTGWFPRFHIWGCCIEAWFVSKYQGKFRSWLVFFILFLITFVQICLEKLIPGCRKYRVLDVTFEDGSSLSVWDVYHIVKSYWQNSELLSWQEGDILILDNYRMGHGRLPFTGKRRVYTAFA
;
A
#
# COMPACT_ATOMS: atom_id res chain seq x y z
N TYR A 1 -1.68 -8.40 21.97
CA TYR A 1 -1.96 -7.66 20.72
C TYR A 1 -3.31 -8.06 20.10
N ASN A 2 -4.35 -8.28 20.91
CA ASN A 2 -5.73 -8.50 20.47
C ASN A 2 -6.57 -7.29 20.90
N ALA A 3 -6.30 -6.13 20.30
CA ALA A 3 -7.20 -4.99 20.46
C ALA A 3 -8.42 -5.24 19.55
N GLY A 4 -9.32 -6.13 19.96
CA GLY A 4 -10.73 -6.21 19.52
C GLY A 4 -11.07 -5.87 18.07
N ARG A 5 -10.22 -6.21 17.09
CA ARG A 5 -10.50 -5.93 15.67
C ARG A 5 -11.58 -6.91 15.23
N GLN A 6 -12.83 -6.48 15.30
CA GLN A 6 -13.92 -7.23 14.71
C GLN A 6 -13.71 -7.18 13.20
N VAL A 7 -13.44 -8.36 12.64
CA VAL A 7 -13.41 -8.56 11.21
C VAL A 7 -14.84 -8.84 10.80
N GLU A 8 -15.35 -8.06 9.87
CA GLU A 8 -16.66 -8.31 9.28
C GLU A 8 -16.48 -9.19 8.05
N PHE A 9 -17.33 -10.21 7.94
CA PHE A 9 -17.28 -11.17 6.86
C PHE A 9 -18.62 -11.16 6.11
N GLU A 10 -18.56 -11.05 4.79
CA GLU A 10 -19.72 -11.14 3.91
C GLU A 10 -19.45 -12.23 2.84
N TRP A 11 -20.22 -13.32 2.89
CA TRP A 11 -20.23 -14.32 1.82
C TRP A 11 -21.12 -13.85 0.68
N LEU A 12 -20.59 -13.84 -0.53
CA LEU A 12 -21.30 -13.48 -1.75
C LEU A 12 -22.01 -14.70 -2.36
N THR A 13 -23.04 -14.45 -3.17
CA THR A 13 -23.85 -15.51 -3.80
C THR A 13 -23.06 -16.37 -4.80
N ASN A 14 -21.94 -15.87 -5.31
CA ASN A 14 -21.02 -16.59 -6.20
C ASN A 14 -19.97 -17.42 -5.44
N GLY A 15 -19.98 -17.45 -4.11
CA GLY A 15 -19.04 -18.18 -3.27
C GLY A 15 -17.79 -17.40 -2.86
N ASP A 16 -17.65 -16.14 -3.29
CA ASP A 16 -16.56 -15.28 -2.84
C ASP A 16 -16.79 -14.77 -1.41
N LEU A 17 -15.72 -14.38 -0.71
CA LEU A 17 -15.75 -13.82 0.64
C LEU A 17 -15.16 -12.42 0.63
N ILE A 18 -15.90 -11.45 1.17
CA ILE A 18 -15.38 -10.12 1.52
C ILE A 18 -15.04 -10.13 3.02
N ALA A 19 -13.83 -9.67 3.33
CA ALA A 19 -13.40 -9.46 4.71
C ALA A 19 -13.04 -7.98 4.91
N SER A 20 -13.74 -7.31 5.81
CA SER A 20 -13.58 -5.89 6.10
C SER A 20 -12.94 -5.68 7.46
N TYR A 21 -12.01 -4.73 7.52
CA TYR A 21 -11.19 -4.47 8.69
C TYR A 21 -11.12 -2.96 8.95
N SER A 22 -11.62 -2.51 10.09
CA SER A 22 -11.35 -1.15 10.55
C SER A 22 -9.94 -1.07 11.12
N MET A 23 -9.13 -0.12 10.63
CA MET A 23 -7.74 0.06 11.04
C MET A 23 -7.50 1.51 11.45
N PRO A 24 -7.07 1.79 12.70
CA PRO A 24 -6.65 3.12 13.07
C PRO A 24 -5.38 3.47 12.28
N ILE A 25 -5.36 4.64 11.64
CA ILE A 25 -4.22 5.08 10.83
C ILE A 25 -3.08 5.67 11.68
N ILE A 26 -3.39 6.10 12.90
CA ILE A 26 -2.42 6.57 13.89
C ILE A 26 -2.70 5.84 15.20
N SER A 27 -1.66 5.35 15.86
CA SER A 27 -1.77 4.68 17.16
C SER A 27 -0.56 5.00 18.04
N PRO A 28 -0.66 4.95 19.37
CA PRO A 28 0.49 5.14 20.24
C PRO A 28 1.40 3.91 20.19
N HIS A 29 2.70 4.13 20.08
CA HIS A 29 3.72 3.09 20.21
C HIS A 29 3.58 2.39 21.57
N PRO A 30 3.60 1.04 21.65
CA PRO A 30 3.29 0.30 22.88
C PRO A 30 4.20 0.64 24.07
N THR A 31 5.49 0.91 23.80
CA THR A 31 6.49 1.28 24.81
C THR A 31 6.63 2.81 24.99
N THR A 32 7.09 3.53 23.96
CA THR A 32 7.39 4.97 24.04
C THR A 32 6.16 5.88 24.12
N LYS A 33 4.96 5.39 23.77
CA LYS A 33 3.70 6.15 23.71
C LYS A 33 3.67 7.27 22.67
N GLU A 34 4.70 7.44 21.86
CA GLU A 34 4.70 8.35 20.72
C GLU A 34 3.61 7.96 19.71
N MET A 35 2.95 8.95 19.11
CA MET A 35 1.99 8.68 18.04
C MET A 35 2.72 8.26 16.77
N VAL A 36 2.40 7.06 16.29
CA VAL A 36 3.00 6.47 15.09
C VAL A 36 1.98 6.33 13.97
N TRP A 37 2.43 6.60 12.75
CA TRP A 37 1.66 6.35 11.54
C TRP A 37 1.72 4.87 11.17
N THR A 38 0.55 4.24 11.00
CA THR A 38 0.43 2.81 10.69
C THR A 38 -0.26 2.56 9.34
N GLY A 39 -0.49 3.61 8.55
CA GLY A 39 -1.34 3.59 7.37
C GLY A 39 -0.72 2.91 6.14
N TRP A 40 -0.46 1.61 6.14
CA TRP A 40 -0.02 0.88 4.94
C TRP A 40 -1.17 0.57 3.96
N PHE A 41 -2.09 1.51 3.75
CA PHE A 41 -3.28 1.31 2.92
C PHE A 41 -3.25 1.90 1.49
N PRO A 42 -2.32 2.80 1.08
CA PRO A 42 -2.32 3.31 -0.29
C PRO A 42 -2.35 2.20 -1.34
N ARG A 43 -1.66 1.07 -1.10
CA ARG A 43 -1.65 -0.11 -1.98
C ARG A 43 -3.04 -0.74 -2.20
N PHE A 44 -3.96 -0.56 -1.27
CA PHE A 44 -5.34 -1.08 -1.36
C PHE A 44 -6.24 -0.15 -2.17
N HIS A 45 -5.83 1.09 -2.39
CA HIS A 45 -6.55 2.02 -3.23
C HIS A 45 -6.25 1.78 -4.71
N ILE A 46 -7.26 1.93 -5.57
CA ILE A 46 -7.16 1.72 -7.02
C ILE A 46 -6.03 2.53 -7.69
N TRP A 47 -5.74 3.73 -7.17
CA TRP A 47 -4.65 4.58 -7.66
C TRP A 47 -3.28 4.29 -7.04
N GLY A 48 -3.21 3.56 -5.93
CA GLY A 48 -2.00 3.43 -5.12
C GLY A 48 -0.81 2.84 -5.86
N CYS A 49 -1.02 1.71 -6.53
CA CYS A 49 0.03 1.04 -7.32
C CYS A 49 0.54 1.93 -8.45
N CYS A 50 -0.34 2.68 -9.11
CA CYS A 50 0.03 3.59 -10.19
C CYS A 50 0.83 4.79 -9.67
N ILE A 51 0.40 5.40 -8.56
CA ILE A 51 1.10 6.53 -7.93
C ILE A 51 2.49 6.09 -7.46
N GLU A 52 2.59 4.95 -6.79
CA GLU A 52 3.89 4.41 -6.35
C GLU A 52 4.82 4.16 -7.55
N ALA A 53 4.31 3.57 -8.64
CA ALA A 53 5.09 3.34 -9.86
C ALA A 53 5.62 4.63 -10.49
N TRP A 54 4.87 5.73 -10.39
CA TRP A 54 5.32 7.05 -10.85
C TRP A 54 6.47 7.60 -10.01
N PHE A 55 6.42 7.47 -8.69
CA PHE A 55 7.56 7.87 -7.85
C PHE A 55 8.79 6.99 -8.11
N VAL A 56 8.60 5.67 -8.27
CA VAL A 56 9.68 4.75 -8.67
C VAL A 56 10.27 5.14 -10.02
N SER A 57 9.46 5.48 -11.03
CA SER A 57 9.96 5.85 -12.36
C SER A 57 10.76 7.15 -12.32
N LYS A 58 10.31 8.14 -11.54
CA LYS A 58 11.06 9.38 -11.29
C LYS A 58 12.38 9.13 -10.59
N TYR A 59 12.37 8.33 -9.53
CA TYR A 59 13.58 8.01 -8.78
C TYR A 59 14.60 7.24 -9.60
N GLN A 60 14.17 6.19 -10.32
CA GLN A 60 15.08 5.33 -11.08
C GLN A 60 15.51 5.95 -12.42
N GLY A 61 14.68 6.79 -13.04
CA GLY A 61 14.96 7.41 -14.35
C GLY A 61 15.07 6.43 -15.53
N LYS A 62 14.72 5.14 -15.34
CA LYS A 62 14.89 4.09 -16.36
C LYS A 62 13.66 4.01 -17.28
N PHE A 63 13.89 3.78 -18.57
CA PHE A 63 12.82 3.56 -19.55
C PHE A 63 11.84 2.46 -19.11
N ARG A 64 12.36 1.31 -18.65
CA ARG A 64 11.54 0.21 -18.14
C ARG A 64 10.59 0.65 -17.01
N SER A 65 11.05 1.50 -16.10
CA SER A 65 10.25 1.96 -14.97
C SER A 65 9.12 2.89 -15.42
N TRP A 66 9.39 3.76 -16.40
CA TRP A 66 8.35 4.56 -17.06
C TRP A 66 7.34 3.69 -17.83
N LEU A 67 7.81 2.68 -18.58
CA LEU A 67 6.93 1.73 -19.27
C LEU A 67 5.99 1.01 -18.30
N VAL A 68 6.52 0.51 -17.17
CA VAL A 68 5.71 -0.12 -16.11
C VAL A 68 4.68 0.86 -15.55
N PHE A 69 5.06 2.12 -15.28
CA PHE A 69 4.12 3.15 -14.84
C PHE A 69 2.98 3.34 -15.85
N PHE A 70 3.28 3.49 -17.16
CA PHE A 70 2.26 3.69 -18.18
C PHE A 70 1.30 2.49 -18.31
N ILE A 71 1.82 1.26 -18.20
CA ILE A 71 0.99 0.05 -18.22
C ILE A 71 0.05 0.03 -17.01
N LEU A 72 0.59 0.28 -15.81
CA LEU A 72 -0.22 0.31 -14.58
C LEU A 72 -1.26 1.44 -14.61
N PHE A 73 -0.90 2.62 -15.14
CA PHE A 73 -1.83 3.72 -15.35
C PHE A 73 -2.97 3.33 -16.28
N LEU A 74 -2.67 2.67 -17.41
CA LEU A 74 -3.70 2.21 -18.35
C LEU A 74 -4.64 1.18 -17.71
N ILE A 75 -4.09 0.21 -16.97
CA ILE A 75 -4.88 -0.78 -16.23
C ILE A 75 -5.80 -0.08 -15.21
N THR A 76 -5.26 0.81 -14.39
CA THR A 76 -6.03 1.59 -13.42
C THR A 76 -7.12 2.42 -14.10
N PHE A 77 -6.81 3.09 -15.21
CA PHE A 77 -7.77 3.88 -15.97
C PHE A 77 -8.93 3.02 -16.50
N VAL A 78 -8.61 1.88 -17.12
CA VAL A 78 -9.61 0.93 -17.62
C VAL A 78 -10.49 0.41 -16.48
N GLN A 79 -9.91 0.05 -15.33
CA GLN A 79 -10.67 -0.38 -14.15
C GLN A 79 -11.66 0.71 -13.68
N ILE A 80 -11.22 1.96 -13.60
CA ILE A 80 -12.09 3.09 -13.21
C ILE A 80 -13.21 3.30 -14.23
N CYS A 81 -12.92 3.19 -15.53
CA CYS A 81 -13.94 3.25 -16.56
C CYS A 81 -14.96 2.12 -16.41
N LEU A 82 -14.51 0.89 -16.21
CA LEU A 82 -15.40 -0.26 -16.01
C LEU A 82 -16.30 -0.09 -14.79
N GLU A 83 -15.77 0.40 -13.68
CA GLU A 83 -16.56 0.65 -12.46
C GLU A 83 -17.62 1.74 -12.64
N LYS A 84 -17.34 2.74 -13.48
CA LYS A 84 -18.33 3.78 -13.81
C LYS A 84 -19.40 3.27 -14.77
N LEU A 85 -19.06 2.31 -15.64
CA LEU A 85 -19.97 1.76 -16.65
C LEU A 85 -20.81 0.59 -16.13
N ILE A 86 -20.29 -0.18 -15.17
CA ILE A 86 -20.91 -1.40 -14.65
C ILE A 86 -21.21 -1.22 -13.16
N PRO A 87 -22.47 -0.96 -12.78
CA PRO A 87 -22.87 -0.83 -11.39
C PRO A 87 -22.49 -2.06 -10.56
N GLY A 88 -21.97 -1.83 -9.36
CA GLY A 88 -21.56 -2.90 -8.44
C GLY A 88 -20.21 -3.55 -8.75
N CYS A 89 -19.54 -3.20 -9.86
CA CYS A 89 -18.23 -3.77 -10.21
C CYS A 89 -17.16 -3.51 -9.13
N ARG A 90 -17.22 -2.36 -8.44
CA ARG A 90 -16.35 -2.04 -7.31
C ARG A 90 -16.39 -3.10 -6.20
N LYS A 91 -17.53 -3.76 -5.97
CA LYS A 91 -17.68 -4.80 -4.93
C LYS A 91 -16.73 -5.98 -5.14
N TYR A 92 -16.26 -6.17 -6.37
CA TYR A 92 -15.35 -7.24 -6.76
C TYR A 92 -13.89 -6.78 -6.86
N ARG A 93 -13.53 -5.60 -6.34
CA ARG A 93 -12.13 -5.24 -6.17
C ARG A 93 -11.47 -6.24 -5.24
N VAL A 94 -10.29 -6.73 -5.64
CA VAL A 94 -9.50 -7.63 -4.79
C VAL A 94 -9.09 -6.94 -3.49
N LEU A 95 -8.84 -5.63 -3.54
CA LEU A 95 -8.51 -4.79 -2.39
C LEU A 95 -9.22 -3.45 -2.56
N ASP A 96 -9.77 -2.92 -1.46
CA ASP A 96 -10.34 -1.58 -1.42
C ASP A 96 -10.03 -0.92 -0.08
N VAL A 97 -10.12 0.41 -0.05
CA VAL A 97 -9.98 1.21 1.17
C VAL A 97 -10.93 2.40 1.12
N THR A 98 -11.65 2.60 2.23
CA THR A 98 -12.56 3.72 2.47
C THR A 98 -12.30 4.32 3.84
N PHE A 99 -12.86 5.50 4.09
CA PHE A 99 -13.04 5.97 5.45
C PHE A 99 -14.03 5.09 6.21
N GLU A 100 -14.07 5.24 7.53
CA GLU A 100 -14.96 4.48 8.41
C GLU A 100 -16.45 4.72 8.09
N ASP A 101 -16.79 5.91 7.58
CA ASP A 101 -18.13 6.24 7.11
C ASP A 101 -18.47 5.67 5.71
N GLY A 102 -17.55 4.90 5.11
CA GLY A 102 -17.67 4.32 3.78
C GLY A 102 -17.36 5.29 2.63
N SER A 103 -17.05 6.56 2.92
CA SER A 103 -16.65 7.52 1.89
C SER A 103 -15.30 7.13 1.28
N SER A 104 -15.12 7.46 0.01
CA SER A 104 -13.93 7.06 -0.75
C SER A 104 -12.80 8.05 -0.53
N LEU A 105 -11.57 7.55 -0.43
CA LEU A 105 -10.40 8.41 -0.51
C LEU A 105 -10.29 9.00 -1.91
N SER A 106 -9.90 10.28 -1.99
CA SER A 106 -9.59 10.90 -3.26
C SER A 106 -8.23 10.41 -3.77
N VAL A 107 -7.98 10.58 -5.08
CA VAL A 107 -6.65 10.35 -5.66
C VAL A 107 -5.58 11.22 -5.00
N TRP A 108 -5.95 12.42 -4.53
CA TRP A 108 -5.04 13.36 -3.89
C TRP A 108 -4.65 12.93 -2.48
N ASP A 109 -5.59 12.36 -1.71
CA ASP A 109 -5.28 11.79 -0.39
C ASP A 109 -4.17 10.73 -0.53
N VAL A 110 -4.37 9.80 -1.47
CA VAL A 110 -3.40 8.73 -1.74
C VAL A 110 -2.08 9.29 -2.26
N TYR A 111 -2.13 10.28 -3.16
CA TYR A 111 -0.92 10.93 -3.68
C TYR A 111 -0.11 11.60 -2.57
N HIS A 112 -0.76 12.36 -1.69
CA HIS A 112 -0.07 13.07 -0.61
C HIS A 112 0.54 12.11 0.40
N ILE A 113 -0.16 11.02 0.74
CA ILE A 113 0.38 9.99 1.63
C ILE A 113 1.60 9.31 1.00
N VAL A 114 1.51 8.87 -0.26
CA VAL A 114 2.64 8.23 -0.94
C VAL A 114 3.81 9.21 -1.09
N LYS A 115 3.53 10.48 -1.42
CA LYS A 115 4.54 11.53 -1.45
C LYS A 115 5.25 11.66 -0.09
N SER A 116 4.51 11.67 1.01
CA SER A 116 5.09 11.69 2.35
C SER A 116 5.96 10.46 2.63
N TYR A 117 5.61 9.28 2.14
CA TYR A 117 6.48 8.10 2.26
C TYR A 117 7.80 8.33 1.54
N TRP A 118 7.76 8.74 0.28
CA TRP A 118 8.96 8.99 -0.51
C TRP A 118 9.85 10.10 0.08
N GLN A 119 9.26 11.14 0.66
CA GLN A 119 10.02 12.22 1.32
C GLN A 119 10.68 11.81 2.64
N ASN A 120 10.20 10.74 3.28
CA ASN A 120 10.67 10.26 4.58
C ASN A 120 11.25 8.84 4.52
N SER A 121 11.59 8.37 3.32
CA SER A 121 12.16 7.03 3.11
C SER A 121 13.67 7.10 2.92
N GLU A 122 14.38 6.23 3.62
CA GLU A 122 15.80 6.00 3.41
C GLU A 122 16.02 4.80 2.48
N LEU A 123 16.81 5.00 1.43
CA LEU A 123 17.08 3.97 0.43
C LEU A 123 18.46 3.36 0.65
N LEU A 124 18.46 2.22 1.33
CA LEU A 124 19.67 1.50 1.71
C LEU A 124 20.20 0.65 0.54
N SER A 125 21.45 0.90 0.17
CA SER A 125 22.20 0.07 -0.79
C SER A 125 22.89 -1.06 -0.05
N TRP A 126 22.15 -2.16 0.15
CA TRP A 126 22.62 -3.37 0.82
C TRP A 126 23.98 -3.85 0.32
N GLN A 127 24.87 -4.12 1.26
CA GLN A 127 26.11 -4.87 1.09
C GLN A 127 26.01 -6.23 1.78
N GLU A 128 26.86 -7.16 1.37
CA GLU A 128 26.96 -8.46 2.03
C GLU A 128 27.47 -8.27 3.47
N GLY A 129 26.77 -8.89 4.42
CA GLY A 129 27.06 -8.76 5.85
C GLY A 129 26.28 -7.65 6.58
N ASP A 130 25.59 -6.76 5.85
CA ASP A 130 24.74 -5.74 6.47
C ASP A 130 23.60 -6.38 7.29
N ILE A 131 23.33 -5.78 8.45
CA ILE A 131 22.20 -6.12 9.32
C ILE A 131 21.40 -4.86 9.57
N LEU A 132 20.11 -4.88 9.20
CA LEU A 132 19.16 -3.83 9.54
C LEU A 132 18.24 -4.33 10.66
N ILE A 133 18.22 -3.59 11.77
CA ILE A 133 17.26 -3.77 12.84
C ILE A 133 16.31 -2.57 12.80
N LEU A 134 15.02 -2.83 12.74
CA LEU A 134 14.00 -1.79 12.71
C LEU A 134 12.93 -2.05 13.77
N ASP A 135 12.35 -0.97 14.27
CA ASP A 135 11.18 -0.99 15.12
C ASP A 135 9.92 -1.05 14.24
N ASN A 136 9.28 -2.23 14.20
CA ASN A 136 8.14 -2.49 13.32
C ASN A 136 6.88 -1.68 13.68
N TYR A 137 6.84 -1.02 14.84
CA TYR A 137 5.76 -0.10 15.18
C TYR A 137 5.97 1.30 14.58
N ARG A 138 7.23 1.71 14.37
CA ARG A 138 7.59 3.06 13.92
C ARG A 138 7.91 3.14 12.45
N MET A 139 8.34 2.03 11.85
CA MET A 139 8.91 2.04 10.50
C MET A 139 8.15 1.12 9.55
N GLY A 140 7.59 1.73 8.50
CA GLY A 140 7.26 1.02 7.28
C GLY A 140 8.54 0.64 6.53
N HIS A 141 8.53 -0.52 5.86
CA HIS A 141 9.65 -0.96 5.05
C HIS A 141 9.15 -1.55 3.73
N GLY A 142 10.01 -1.52 2.72
CA GLY A 142 9.67 -1.91 1.36
C GLY A 142 10.89 -2.19 0.52
N ARG A 143 10.68 -2.30 -0.79
CA ARG A 143 11.75 -2.64 -1.72
C ARG A 143 11.50 -2.03 -3.10
N LEU A 144 12.53 -1.41 -3.67
CA LEU A 144 12.52 -0.98 -5.07
C LEU A 144 12.66 -2.18 -6.04
N PRO A 145 12.15 -2.06 -7.29
CA PRO A 145 12.43 -3.04 -8.33
C PRO A 145 13.95 -3.21 -8.55
N PHE A 146 14.42 -4.46 -8.65
CA PHE A 146 15.83 -4.79 -8.89
C PHE A 146 15.96 -5.85 -10.00
N THR A 147 17.18 -6.07 -10.47
CA THR A 147 17.54 -7.10 -11.46
C THR A 147 18.72 -7.94 -10.93
N GLY A 148 18.83 -9.18 -11.39
CA GLY A 148 19.91 -10.08 -10.97
C GLY A 148 19.62 -10.82 -9.66
N LYS A 149 20.64 -11.50 -9.13
CA LYS A 149 20.53 -12.28 -7.89
C LYS A 149 20.58 -11.33 -6.69
N ARG A 150 19.60 -11.46 -5.79
CA ARG A 150 19.56 -10.75 -4.50
C ARG A 150 19.00 -11.70 -3.45
N ARG A 151 19.64 -11.77 -2.28
CA ARG A 151 19.16 -12.55 -1.14
C ARG A 151 19.20 -11.68 0.12
N VAL A 152 18.08 -11.61 0.82
CA VAL A 152 17.95 -10.94 2.12
C VAL A 152 17.13 -11.87 3.00
N TYR A 153 17.62 -12.13 4.21
CA TYR A 153 16.91 -12.93 5.21
C TYR A 153 16.20 -12.02 6.20
N THR A 154 15.12 -12.49 6.79
CA THR A 154 14.29 -11.74 7.74
C THR A 154 14.02 -12.58 8.98
N ALA A 155 14.01 -11.95 10.14
CA ALA A 155 13.56 -12.54 11.40
C ALA A 155 12.60 -11.57 12.09
N PHE A 156 11.67 -12.12 12.87
CA PHE A 156 10.71 -11.36 13.66
C PHE A 156 10.94 -11.64 15.14
N ALA A 157 10.82 -10.60 15.96
CA ALA A 157 10.96 -10.66 17.41
C ALA A 157 9.77 -9.95 18.08
#